data_AF-A0A182U5B5-F1
#
_entry.id   AF-A0A182U5B5-F1
#
_cell.length_a   1.000
_cell.length_b   1.000
_cell.length_c   1.000
_cell.angle_alpha   90.00
_cell.angle_beta   90.00
_cell.angle_gamma   90.00
#
_symmetry.space_group_name_H-M   'P 1'
#
loop_
_entity.id
_entity.type
_entity.pdbx_description
1 polymer ?
#
loop_
_entity_poly.entity_id
_entity_poly.type
_entity_poly.pdbx_seq_one_letter_code
_entity_poly.pdbx_strand_id
1 'polypeptide(L)'
;MDPNRATAHDIEIGQTMAKRHNGTFAMAQGLLQCFDYVYTAIYATSVGSFATLPEMFQMCFLVPRSAPKSVFAILSDPFDYYCWGTFIFTIATVSVLLSLFGESYRQYNVGLVFLELVMNALNGPSHRFYGRFEVRLVGLFMMMNIVLLSCYQSLIISLMSSARYDPEIDTMEQINDTCQFQRDLFLQSLGYRFKNTIYTYRRYESYEEIWANKICLMIMCSDLSTGHALVETQSNNFDDDMDNNLEQYFRISKARIRSSAVMYSIMNFSPMRTLIHRYTSAYSEGHLHHLPLVKAKKHSSGQPNVHESIVVVTMRPEDLLIVWIIFVIGCGASGVVFLLELSLAWVPKVLRTIRLNASNKLQMVKRSFKKKKGWKV
;
A
#
# COMPACT_ATOMS: atom_id res chain seq x y z
N MET A 1 -16.49 10.74 -24.58
CA MET A 1 -17.28 9.94 -25.53
C MET A 1 -16.72 8.55 -25.47
N ASP A 2 -17.55 7.54 -25.24
CA ASP A 2 -17.10 6.15 -25.26
C ASP A 2 -17.40 5.57 -26.65
N PRO A 3 -16.40 5.43 -27.54
CA PRO A 3 -16.60 4.92 -28.88
C PRO A 3 -16.92 3.42 -28.92
N ASN A 4 -16.72 2.70 -27.80
CA ASN A 4 -16.89 1.25 -27.73
C ASN A 4 -18.16 0.84 -26.98
N ARG A 5 -18.95 1.81 -26.49
CA ARG A 5 -20.22 1.54 -25.83
C ARG A 5 -21.25 1.04 -26.84
N ALA A 6 -21.34 -0.28 -26.96
CA ALA A 6 -22.37 -1.00 -27.70
C ALA A 6 -23.35 -1.63 -26.71
N THR A 7 -24.10 -0.83 -25.94
CA THR A 7 -25.08 -1.43 -25.04
C THR A 7 -26.19 -2.10 -25.84
N ALA A 8 -26.70 -3.24 -25.35
CA ALA A 8 -27.81 -3.93 -25.98
C ALA A 8 -29.05 -3.00 -26.15
N HIS A 9 -29.21 -2.00 -25.29
CA HIS A 9 -30.22 -0.96 -25.40
C HIS A 9 -30.03 -0.05 -26.62
N ASP A 10 -28.81 0.48 -26.80
CA ASP A 10 -28.48 1.38 -27.91
C ASP A 10 -28.67 0.68 -29.27
N ILE A 11 -28.29 -0.60 -29.33
CA ILE A 11 -28.48 -1.46 -30.52
C ILE A 11 -29.96 -1.75 -30.77
N GLU A 12 -30.75 -2.11 -29.74
CA GLU A 12 -32.16 -2.46 -29.90
C GLU A 12 -33.00 -1.27 -30.37
N ILE A 13 -32.73 -0.06 -29.85
CA ILE A 13 -33.36 1.18 -30.33
C ILE A 13 -33.04 1.41 -31.81
N GLY A 14 -31.76 1.36 -32.18
CA GLY A 14 -31.30 1.55 -33.56
C GLY A 14 -31.93 0.55 -34.54
N GLN A 15 -31.92 -0.74 -34.18
CA GLN A 15 -32.52 -1.81 -34.98
C GLN A 15 -34.04 -1.67 -35.10
N THR A 16 -34.73 -1.25 -34.03
CA THR A 16 -36.18 -1.08 -34.06
C THR A 16 -36.60 0.08 -34.95
N MET A 17 -35.87 1.20 -34.89
CA MET A 17 -36.07 2.33 -35.81
C MET A 17 -35.86 1.89 -37.26
N ALA A 18 -34.76 1.20 -37.55
CA ALA A 18 -34.47 0.69 -38.88
C ALA A 18 -35.57 -0.25 -39.40
N LYS A 19 -35.97 -1.24 -38.60
CA LYS A 19 -37.00 -2.23 -38.99
C LYS A 19 -38.37 -1.61 -39.26
N ARG A 20 -38.78 -0.61 -38.48
CA ARG A 20 -40.10 0.04 -38.65
C ARG A 20 -40.15 1.03 -39.82
N HIS A 21 -38.99 1.51 -40.26
CA HIS A 21 -38.88 2.49 -41.34
C HIS A 21 -38.19 1.92 -42.59
N ASN A 22 -38.17 0.59 -42.75
CA ASN A 22 -37.55 -0.12 -43.88
C ASN A 22 -36.09 0.31 -44.16
N GLY A 23 -35.33 0.60 -43.10
CA GLY A 23 -33.93 1.00 -43.16
C GLY A 23 -32.98 -0.08 -42.62
N THR A 24 -31.69 0.26 -42.62
CA THR A 24 -30.62 -0.54 -42.03
C THR A 24 -29.93 0.23 -40.91
N PHE A 25 -29.59 -0.45 -39.83
CA PHE A 25 -28.83 0.13 -38.72
C PHE A 25 -27.39 -0.38 -38.75
N ALA A 26 -26.42 0.53 -38.62
CA ALA A 26 -25.01 0.21 -38.49
C ALA A 26 -24.37 1.09 -37.43
N MET A 27 -23.51 0.51 -36.59
CA MET A 27 -22.71 1.26 -35.63
C MET A 27 -21.46 1.82 -36.32
N ALA A 28 -21.15 3.08 -36.03
CA ALA A 28 -19.92 3.70 -36.50
C ALA A 28 -18.71 3.01 -35.84
N GLN A 29 -17.73 2.60 -36.63
CA GLN A 29 -16.52 1.90 -36.17
C GLN A 29 -15.36 2.87 -35.89
N GLY A 30 -15.54 4.16 -36.18
CA GLY A 30 -14.48 5.15 -35.99
C GLY A 30 -15.01 6.57 -35.83
N LEU A 31 -14.23 7.40 -35.15
CA LEU A 31 -14.57 8.78 -34.79
C LEU A 31 -14.78 9.71 -36.02
N LEU A 32 -14.20 9.33 -37.17
CA LEU A 32 -14.25 10.10 -38.42
C LEU A 32 -15.45 9.76 -39.30
N GLN A 33 -16.25 8.75 -38.94
CA GLN A 33 -17.45 8.41 -39.69
C GLN A 33 -18.58 9.38 -39.35
N CYS A 34 -19.39 9.74 -40.35
CA CYS A 34 -20.60 10.51 -40.12
C CYS A 34 -21.62 9.61 -39.40
N PHE A 35 -22.21 10.12 -38.32
CA PHE A 35 -23.24 9.44 -37.55
C PHE A 35 -24.45 10.36 -37.33
N ASP A 36 -25.65 9.79 -37.29
CA ASP A 36 -26.90 10.53 -37.08
C ASP A 36 -27.08 10.98 -35.63
N TYR A 37 -26.66 10.14 -34.68
CA TYR A 37 -26.65 10.43 -33.27
C TYR A 37 -25.51 9.70 -32.57
N VAL A 38 -25.06 10.23 -31.42
CA VAL A 38 -24.03 9.63 -30.59
C VAL A 38 -24.40 9.72 -29.12
N TYR A 39 -24.00 8.70 -28.36
CA TYR A 39 -24.04 8.72 -26.92
C TYR A 39 -23.09 9.79 -26.36
N THR A 40 -23.60 10.72 -25.55
CA THR A 40 -22.76 11.63 -24.78
C THR A 40 -23.24 11.76 -23.35
N ALA A 41 -22.27 11.77 -22.45
CA ALA A 41 -22.48 12.03 -21.04
C ALA A 41 -21.90 13.40 -20.64
N ILE A 42 -21.05 13.98 -21.49
CA ILE A 42 -20.36 15.24 -21.20
C ILE A 42 -20.79 16.28 -22.23
N TYR A 43 -21.40 17.35 -21.74
CA TYR A 43 -22.13 18.35 -22.53
C TYR A 43 -21.28 19.52 -23.05
N ALA A 44 -19.94 19.39 -22.98
CA ALA A 44 -19.06 20.55 -23.07
C ALA A 44 -19.00 21.22 -24.46
N THR A 45 -19.34 20.52 -25.56
CA THR A 45 -19.05 21.02 -26.92
C THR A 45 -20.04 20.65 -28.03
N SER A 46 -21.18 19.99 -27.78
CA SER A 46 -21.92 19.41 -28.91
C SER A 46 -22.85 20.39 -29.63
N VAL A 47 -22.63 20.48 -30.94
CA VAL A 47 -23.50 21.10 -31.94
C VAL A 47 -24.60 20.09 -32.31
N GLY A 48 -25.80 20.22 -31.76
CA GLY A 48 -26.88 19.27 -32.01
C GLY A 48 -28.12 19.48 -31.15
N SER A 49 -29.11 18.60 -31.31
CA SER A 49 -30.25 18.48 -30.38
C SER A 49 -30.06 17.29 -29.46
N PHE A 50 -30.51 17.38 -28.21
CA PHE A 50 -30.29 16.33 -27.22
C PHE A 50 -31.57 15.62 -26.83
N ALA A 51 -31.54 14.29 -26.82
CA ALA A 51 -32.60 13.46 -26.26
C ALA A 51 -32.12 12.81 -24.97
N THR A 52 -32.84 12.99 -23.87
CA THR A 52 -32.49 12.42 -22.56
C THR A 52 -32.71 10.92 -22.52
N LEU A 53 -31.72 10.21 -22.02
CA LEU A 53 -31.82 8.80 -21.69
C LEU A 53 -32.23 8.64 -20.21
N PRO A 54 -32.93 7.56 -19.86
CA PRO A 54 -33.33 7.28 -18.48
C PRO A 54 -32.15 6.88 -17.58
N GLU A 55 -30.96 6.71 -18.16
CA GLU A 55 -29.75 6.33 -17.45
C GLU A 55 -29.02 7.56 -16.89
N MET A 56 -28.59 7.45 -15.64
CA MET A 56 -27.68 8.38 -15.00
C MET A 56 -26.28 7.81 -15.03
N PHE A 57 -25.29 8.66 -15.30
CA PHE A 57 -23.89 8.30 -15.20
C PHE A 57 -23.19 9.14 -14.12
N GLN A 58 -22.14 8.58 -13.56
CA GLN A 58 -21.29 9.16 -12.53
C GLN A 58 -19.84 8.92 -12.94
N MET A 59 -18.92 9.84 -12.62
CA MET A 59 -17.50 9.53 -12.77
C MET A 59 -17.06 8.76 -11.53
N CYS A 60 -16.56 7.54 -11.76
CA CYS A 60 -15.94 6.69 -10.77
C CYS A 60 -14.43 6.75 -10.88
N PHE A 61 -13.77 6.26 -9.84
CA PHE A 61 -12.34 6.06 -9.83
C PHE A 61 -12.03 4.58 -9.73
N LEU A 62 -11.25 4.08 -10.69
CA LEU A 62 -10.57 2.81 -10.58
C LEU A 62 -9.29 3.03 -9.78
N VAL A 63 -9.24 2.45 -8.59
CA VAL A 63 -8.15 2.61 -7.62
C VAL A 63 -7.45 1.27 -7.39
N PRO A 64 -6.14 1.27 -7.11
CA PRO A 64 -5.44 0.05 -6.75
C PRO A 64 -6.04 -0.54 -5.47
N ARG A 65 -6.17 -1.87 -5.42
CA ARG A 65 -6.50 -2.60 -4.19
C ARG A 65 -5.37 -2.43 -3.16
N SER A 66 -5.76 -2.38 -1.89
CA SER A 66 -4.82 -2.27 -0.79
C SER A 66 -3.94 -3.52 -0.70
N ALA A 67 -2.64 -3.31 -0.53
CA ALA A 67 -1.72 -4.40 -0.30
C ALA A 67 -1.95 -5.00 1.09
N PRO A 68 -1.78 -6.33 1.27
CA PRO A 68 -1.72 -6.90 2.61
C PRO A 68 -0.55 -6.28 3.37
N LYS A 69 -0.77 -5.91 4.62
CA LYS A 69 0.31 -5.41 5.48
C LYS A 69 1.32 -6.52 5.72
N SER A 70 2.61 -6.19 5.62
CA SER A 70 3.66 -7.14 5.98
C SER A 70 3.55 -7.56 7.44
N VAL A 71 3.93 -8.80 7.75
CA VAL A 71 3.94 -9.32 9.12
C VAL A 71 4.80 -8.48 10.05
N PHE A 72 5.89 -7.88 9.56
CA PHE A 72 6.68 -6.95 10.35
C PHE A 72 5.91 -5.70 10.75
N ALA A 73 5.19 -5.08 9.80
CA ALA A 73 4.33 -3.95 10.11
C ALA A 73 3.31 -4.34 11.17
N ILE A 74 2.74 -5.55 11.10
CA ILE A 74 1.80 -6.10 12.10
C ILE A 74 2.46 -6.34 13.46
N LEU A 75 3.72 -6.74 13.52
CA LEU A 75 4.47 -6.95 14.77
C LEU A 75 4.92 -5.64 15.42
N SER A 76 5.19 -4.59 14.64
CA SER A 76 5.53 -3.27 15.16
C SER A 76 4.31 -2.39 15.46
N ASP A 77 3.16 -2.64 14.80
CA ASP A 77 1.86 -1.94 15.01
C ASP A 77 1.30 -1.95 16.46
N PRO A 78 1.52 -2.97 17.32
CA PRO A 78 0.85 -3.05 18.62
C PRO A 78 1.18 -1.88 19.53
N PHE A 79 2.39 -1.32 19.38
CA PHE A 79 2.88 -0.23 20.19
C PHE A 79 3.37 0.90 19.29
N ASP A 80 2.82 2.09 19.51
CA ASP A 80 3.29 3.30 18.86
C ASP A 80 4.77 3.53 19.14
N TYR A 81 5.42 4.29 18.26
CA TYR A 81 6.79 4.74 18.45
C TYR A 81 7.00 5.46 19.80
N TYR A 82 5.97 6.14 20.31
CA TYR A 82 5.97 6.72 21.65
C TYR A 82 6.04 5.67 22.77
N CYS A 83 5.35 4.53 22.63
CA CYS A 83 5.40 3.44 23.60
C CYS A 83 6.80 2.79 23.63
N TRP A 84 7.40 2.54 22.47
CA TRP A 84 8.77 2.04 22.39
C TRP A 84 9.78 3.03 22.99
N GLY A 85 9.62 4.31 22.70
CA GLY A 85 10.46 5.38 23.24
C GLY A 85 10.35 5.48 24.77
N THR A 86 9.13 5.46 25.31
CA THR A 86 8.91 5.50 26.77
C THR A 86 9.45 4.25 27.45
N PHE A 87 9.33 3.07 26.85
CA PHE A 87 9.93 1.85 27.37
C PHE A 87 11.46 1.97 27.51
N ILE A 88 12.17 2.33 26.43
CA ILE A 88 13.63 2.53 26.46
C ILE A 88 14.01 3.60 27.48
N PHE A 89 13.25 4.69 27.55
CA PHE A 89 13.47 5.75 28.53
C PHE A 89 13.29 5.26 29.97
N THR A 90 12.29 4.42 30.26
CA THR A 90 12.13 3.83 31.60
C THR A 90 13.29 2.91 31.96
N ILE A 91 13.82 2.12 31.03
CA ILE A 91 15.02 1.31 31.27
C ILE A 91 16.21 2.20 31.59
N ALA A 92 16.43 3.26 30.81
CA ALA A 92 17.54 4.19 31.02
C ALA A 92 17.45 4.90 32.39
N THR A 93 16.27 5.39 32.77
CA THR A 93 16.05 6.04 34.06
C THR A 93 16.24 5.08 35.24
N VAL A 94 15.71 3.85 35.15
CA VAL A 94 15.94 2.80 36.15
C VAL A 94 17.41 2.43 36.26
N SER A 95 18.13 2.36 35.12
CA SER A 95 19.58 2.09 35.10
C SER A 95 20.37 3.16 35.84
N VAL A 96 20.03 4.44 35.62
CA VAL A 96 20.68 5.57 36.31
C VAL A 96 20.35 5.56 37.80
N LEU A 97 19.09 5.32 38.18
CA LEU A 97 18.68 5.24 39.58
C LEU A 97 19.39 4.11 40.33
N LEU A 98 19.55 2.93 39.72
CA LEU A 98 20.29 1.81 40.30
C LEU A 98 21.80 2.09 40.37
N SER A 99 22.38 2.79 39.40
CA SER A 99 23.80 3.17 39.44
C SER A 99 24.09 4.21 40.52
N LEU A 100 23.15 5.13 40.80
CA LEU A 100 23.30 6.19 41.81
C LEU A 100 23.02 5.70 43.24
N PHE A 101 21.98 4.88 43.43
CA PHE A 101 21.47 4.50 44.76
C PHE A 101 21.64 3.02 45.09
N GLY A 102 22.06 2.18 44.15
CA GLY A 102 22.25 0.74 44.36
C GLY A 102 23.57 0.43 45.06
N GLU A 103 23.53 -0.37 46.13
CA GLU A 103 24.75 -0.82 46.82
C GLU A 103 25.57 -1.80 45.97
N SER A 104 24.90 -2.65 45.18
CA SER A 104 25.54 -3.64 44.31
C SER A 104 25.84 -3.05 42.93
N TYR A 105 24.97 -2.18 42.40
CA TYR A 105 25.10 -1.61 41.06
C TYR A 105 26.00 -0.38 40.93
N ARG A 106 26.35 0.27 42.05
CA ARG A 106 27.27 1.43 42.04
C ARG A 106 28.67 1.11 41.50
N GLN A 107 29.09 -0.16 41.56
CA GLN A 107 30.41 -0.58 41.05
C GLN A 107 30.42 -0.82 39.53
N TYR A 108 29.26 -0.89 38.89
CA TYR A 108 29.13 -1.12 37.46
C TYR A 108 28.86 0.18 36.70
N ASN A 109 29.39 0.26 35.47
CA ASN A 109 29.07 1.36 34.55
C ASN A 109 27.58 1.33 34.20
N VAL A 110 26.94 2.51 34.09
CA VAL A 110 25.52 2.65 33.74
C VAL A 110 25.13 1.84 32.48
N GLY A 111 26.03 1.75 31.49
CA GLY A 111 25.80 0.96 30.28
C GLY A 111 25.69 -0.55 30.51
N LEU A 112 26.45 -1.11 31.47
CA LEU A 112 26.33 -2.53 31.85
C LEU A 112 25.02 -2.79 32.59
N VAL A 113 24.63 -1.87 33.49
CA VAL A 113 23.34 -1.95 34.20
C VAL A 113 22.16 -1.87 33.23
N PHE A 114 22.27 -1.01 32.21
CA PHE A 114 21.27 -0.92 31.14
C PHE A 114 21.13 -2.23 30.36
N LEU A 115 22.24 -2.83 29.92
CA LEU A 115 22.21 -4.10 29.21
C LEU A 115 21.63 -5.22 30.07
N GLU A 116 21.96 -5.24 31.36
CA GLU A 116 21.42 -6.23 32.30
C GLU A 116 19.91 -6.05 32.52
N LEU A 117 19.41 -4.81 32.59
CA LEU A 117 17.97 -4.54 32.65
C LEU A 117 17.24 -4.94 31.38
N VAL A 118 17.84 -4.75 30.21
CA VAL A 118 17.29 -5.25 28.93
C VAL A 118 17.24 -6.78 28.94
N MET A 119 18.30 -7.44 29.43
CA MET A 119 18.32 -8.90 29.53
C MET A 119 17.29 -9.41 30.54
N ASN A 120 17.10 -8.71 31.65
CA ASN A 120 16.07 -9.03 32.65
C ASN A 120 14.66 -8.87 32.09
N ALA A 121 14.43 -7.90 31.19
CA ALA A 121 13.14 -7.71 30.54
C ALA A 121 12.83 -8.82 29.51
N LEU A 122 13.84 -9.38 28.85
CA LEU A 122 13.67 -10.40 27.80
C LEU A 122 13.71 -11.85 28.34
N ASN A 123 14.69 -12.17 29.17
CA ASN A 123 14.99 -13.55 29.62
C ASN A 123 14.80 -13.75 31.13
N GLY A 124 14.45 -12.71 31.87
CA GLY A 124 14.34 -12.75 33.34
C GLY A 124 15.68 -12.52 34.07
N PRO A 125 15.65 -12.47 35.41
CA PRO A 125 16.76 -12.00 36.24
C PRO A 125 17.95 -12.97 36.23
N SER A 126 19.13 -12.48 35.86
CA SER A 126 20.37 -13.28 35.83
C SER A 126 21.16 -13.30 37.15
N HIS A 127 20.99 -12.30 38.02
CA HIS A 127 21.75 -12.15 39.26
C HIS A 127 20.86 -12.00 40.51
N ARG A 128 21.37 -12.44 41.67
CA ARG A 128 20.70 -12.24 42.97
C ARG A 128 21.03 -10.85 43.52
N PHE A 129 20.00 -10.04 43.75
CA PHE A 129 20.11 -8.70 44.31
C PHE A 129 20.25 -8.74 45.84
N TYR A 130 21.18 -7.97 46.40
CA TYR A 130 21.43 -7.91 47.85
C TYR A 130 20.77 -6.70 48.53
N GLY A 131 20.63 -5.56 47.85
CA GLY A 131 20.05 -4.35 48.42
C GLY A 131 18.51 -4.38 48.52
N ARG A 132 17.94 -3.98 49.67
CA ARG A 132 16.46 -3.88 49.82
C ARG A 132 15.82 -2.91 48.82
N PHE A 133 16.51 -1.82 48.48
CA PHE A 133 16.04 -0.84 47.49
C PHE A 133 16.09 -1.43 46.07
N GLU A 134 17.20 -2.09 45.71
CA GLU A 134 17.40 -2.74 44.41
C GLU A 134 16.35 -3.83 44.16
N VAL A 135 16.11 -4.71 45.14
CA VAL A 135 15.11 -5.77 45.06
C VAL A 135 13.71 -5.20 44.81
N ARG A 136 13.34 -4.11 45.49
CA ARG A 136 12.03 -3.48 45.30
C ARG A 136 11.89 -2.83 43.92
N LEU A 137 12.92 -2.09 43.49
CA LEU A 137 12.87 -1.33 42.25
C LEU A 137 12.91 -2.27 41.02
N VAL A 138 13.79 -3.27 41.03
CA VAL A 138 13.84 -4.29 39.97
C VAL A 138 12.59 -5.17 40.00
N GLY A 139 12.07 -5.52 41.18
CA GLY A 139 10.83 -6.28 41.31
C GLY A 139 9.62 -5.56 40.71
N LEU A 140 9.49 -4.24 40.95
CA LEU A 140 8.44 -3.42 40.33
C LEU A 140 8.62 -3.29 38.82
N PHE A 141 9.86 -3.09 38.36
CA PHE A 141 10.17 -3.08 36.93
C PHE A 141 9.80 -4.41 36.28
N MET A 142 10.11 -5.55 36.89
CA MET A 142 9.74 -6.87 36.39
C MET A 142 8.23 -7.09 36.33
N MET A 143 7.49 -6.71 37.39
CA MET A 143 6.02 -6.75 37.38
C MET A 143 5.45 -5.94 36.21
N MET A 144 5.95 -4.72 35.99
CA MET A 144 5.52 -3.88 34.87
C MET A 144 5.84 -4.52 33.51
N ASN A 145 7.03 -5.11 33.35
CA ASN A 145 7.41 -5.80 32.12
C ASN A 145 6.51 -7.01 31.82
N ILE A 146 6.17 -7.81 32.83
CA ILE A 146 5.26 -8.95 32.65
C ILE A 146 3.90 -8.48 32.13
N VAL A 147 3.36 -7.39 32.70
CA VAL A 147 2.10 -6.80 32.24
C VAL A 147 2.22 -6.28 30.80
N LEU A 148 3.29 -5.55 30.47
CA LEU A 148 3.53 -5.02 29.12
C LEU A 148 3.67 -6.14 28.09
N LEU A 149 4.45 -7.18 28.38
CA LEU A 149 4.62 -8.35 27.49
C LEU A 149 3.31 -9.11 27.30
N SER A 150 2.52 -9.28 28.36
CA SER A 150 1.22 -9.95 28.28
C SER A 150 0.22 -9.16 27.41
N CYS A 151 0.23 -7.83 27.54
CA CYS A 151 -0.57 -6.94 26.71
C CYS A 151 -0.13 -7.02 25.24
N TYR A 152 1.18 -6.95 24.98
CA TYR A 152 1.76 -7.05 23.65
C TYR A 152 1.41 -8.37 22.96
N GLN A 153 1.56 -9.50 23.67
CA GLN A 153 1.19 -10.82 23.17
C GLN A 153 -0.30 -10.91 22.83
N SER A 154 -1.17 -10.41 23.72
CA SER A 154 -2.62 -10.41 23.51
C SER A 154 -3.01 -9.57 22.28
N LEU A 155 -2.37 -8.42 22.10
CA LEU A 155 -2.61 -7.53 20.98
C LEU A 155 -2.14 -8.19 19.67
N ILE A 156 -0.93 -8.77 19.64
CA ILE A 156 -0.44 -9.53 18.47
C ILE A 156 -1.39 -10.65 18.08
N ILE A 157 -1.87 -11.44 19.04
CA ILE A 157 -2.81 -12.55 18.75
C ILE A 157 -4.09 -11.99 18.11
N SER A 158 -4.61 -10.88 18.65
CA SER A 158 -5.77 -10.19 18.07
C SER A 158 -5.48 -9.70 16.64
N LEU A 159 -4.32 -9.08 16.40
CA LEU A 159 -3.90 -8.62 15.07
C LEU A 159 -3.76 -9.75 14.07
N MET A 160 -3.21 -10.88 14.49
CA MET A 160 -3.01 -12.05 13.63
C MET A 160 -4.31 -12.80 13.33
N SER A 161 -5.38 -12.57 14.09
CA SER A 161 -6.68 -13.21 13.85
C SER A 161 -7.43 -12.68 12.62
N SER A 162 -7.03 -11.51 12.09
CA SER A 162 -7.66 -10.88 10.93
C SER A 162 -6.61 -10.40 9.94
N ALA A 163 -6.78 -10.70 8.65
CA ALA A 163 -5.93 -10.14 7.61
C ALA A 163 -6.07 -8.61 7.58
N ARG A 164 -4.96 -7.89 7.81
CA ARG A 164 -4.91 -6.44 7.73
C ARG A 164 -4.36 -5.99 6.38
N TYR A 165 -5.09 -5.09 5.75
CA TYR A 165 -4.68 -4.40 4.54
C TYR A 165 -4.34 -2.96 4.86
N ASP A 166 -3.60 -2.31 3.98
CA ASP A 166 -3.46 -0.86 4.01
C ASP A 166 -4.83 -0.17 3.85
N PRO A 167 -4.99 1.06 4.38
CA PRO A 167 -6.27 1.76 4.30
C PRO A 167 -6.72 1.90 2.84
N GLU A 168 -7.98 1.54 2.60
CA GLU A 168 -8.60 1.63 1.30
C GLU A 168 -8.77 3.08 0.84
N ILE A 169 -8.53 3.31 -0.46
CA ILE A 169 -8.68 4.62 -1.10
C ILE A 169 -10.16 4.85 -1.46
N ASP A 170 -10.92 5.41 -0.53
CA ASP A 170 -12.39 5.56 -0.65
C ASP A 170 -12.86 7.02 -0.63
N THR A 171 -11.98 7.99 -0.33
CA THR A 171 -12.35 9.42 -0.30
C THR A 171 -11.68 10.21 -1.41
N MET A 172 -12.32 11.30 -1.85
CA MET A 172 -11.76 12.19 -2.88
C MET A 172 -10.41 12.80 -2.44
N GLU A 173 -10.25 13.11 -1.15
CA GLU A 173 -9.00 13.63 -0.59
C GLU A 173 -7.89 12.58 -0.68
N GLN A 174 -8.17 11.34 -0.26
CA GLN A 174 -7.22 10.23 -0.38
C GLN A 174 -6.83 9.97 -1.82
N ILE A 175 -7.79 9.99 -2.75
CA ILE A 175 -7.52 9.84 -4.19
C ILE A 175 -6.58 10.94 -4.65
N ASN A 176 -6.88 12.19 -4.30
CA ASN A 176 -6.06 13.32 -4.74
C ASN A 176 -4.63 13.29 -4.18
N ASP A 177 -4.43 12.78 -2.96
CA ASP A 177 -3.12 12.71 -2.34
C ASP A 177 -2.30 11.46 -2.72
N THR A 178 -2.96 10.30 -2.91
CA THR A 178 -2.28 9.02 -3.11
C THR A 178 -2.20 8.56 -4.55
N CYS A 179 -3.22 8.86 -5.38
CA CYS A 179 -3.27 8.41 -6.76
C CYS A 179 -2.42 9.27 -7.68
N GLN A 180 -1.91 8.65 -8.74
CA GLN A 180 -1.34 9.36 -9.89
C GLN A 180 -2.25 9.20 -11.11
N PHE A 181 -2.54 10.28 -11.81
CA PHE A 181 -3.38 10.26 -13.00
C PHE A 181 -2.55 10.52 -14.25
N GLN A 182 -2.77 9.74 -15.30
CA GLN A 182 -2.24 10.09 -16.61
C GLN A 182 -2.89 11.37 -17.11
N ARG A 183 -2.09 12.27 -17.70
CA ARG A 183 -2.62 13.52 -18.23
C ARG A 183 -3.61 13.27 -19.37
N ASP A 184 -4.87 13.56 -19.11
CA ASP A 184 -5.92 13.64 -20.11
C ASP A 184 -6.33 15.11 -20.33
N LEU A 185 -6.07 15.62 -21.53
CA LEU A 185 -6.41 16.99 -21.94
C LEU A 185 -7.92 17.23 -21.91
N PHE A 186 -8.72 16.21 -22.21
CA PHE A 186 -10.17 16.31 -22.22
C PHE A 186 -10.70 16.47 -20.79
N LEU A 187 -10.31 15.59 -19.85
CA LEU A 187 -10.70 15.72 -18.45
C LEU A 187 -10.20 17.04 -17.83
N GLN A 188 -8.98 17.47 -18.18
CA GLN A 188 -8.44 18.75 -17.74
C GLN A 188 -9.26 19.94 -18.26
N SER A 189 -9.77 19.87 -19.49
CA SER A 189 -10.64 20.91 -20.08
C SER A 189 -12.00 21.01 -19.36
N LEU A 190 -12.48 19.90 -18.78
CA LEU A 190 -13.70 19.85 -17.97
C LEU A 190 -13.49 20.37 -16.54
N GLY A 191 -12.26 20.77 -16.20
CA GLY A 191 -11.92 21.30 -14.87
C GLY A 191 -11.48 20.23 -13.87
N TYR A 192 -11.38 18.96 -14.26
CA TYR A 192 -10.83 17.92 -13.40
C TYR A 192 -9.31 18.05 -13.34
N ARG A 193 -8.80 18.55 -12.21
CA ARG A 193 -7.37 18.73 -11.96
C ARG A 193 -6.99 17.97 -10.71
N PHE A 194 -6.13 16.96 -10.88
CA PHE A 194 -5.56 16.18 -9.78
C PHE A 194 -4.19 16.72 -9.41
N LYS A 195 -3.83 16.60 -8.13
CA LYS A 195 -2.55 17.05 -7.57
C LYS A 195 -1.36 16.36 -8.26
N ASN A 196 -1.46 15.04 -8.45
CA ASN A 196 -0.42 14.24 -9.07
C ASN A 196 -0.84 13.83 -10.50
N THR A 197 -0.27 14.50 -11.49
CA THR A 197 -0.49 14.18 -12.91
C THR A 197 0.82 13.79 -13.59
N ILE A 198 0.80 12.66 -14.28
CA ILE A 198 1.95 12.13 -15.04
C ILE A 198 1.90 12.72 -16.45
N TYR A 199 2.95 13.42 -16.83
CA TYR A 199 3.08 14.09 -18.15
C TYR A 199 3.77 13.20 -19.19
N THR A 200 4.49 12.18 -18.75
CA THR A 200 5.22 11.26 -19.63
C THR A 200 4.31 10.13 -20.06
N TYR A 201 4.23 9.88 -21.37
CA TYR A 201 3.55 8.70 -21.90
C TYR A 201 4.48 7.49 -21.72
N ARG A 202 4.40 6.86 -20.55
CA ARG A 202 5.04 5.57 -20.30
C ARG A 202 4.01 4.48 -20.59
N ARG A 203 4.29 3.64 -21.58
CA ARG A 203 3.49 2.43 -21.78
C ARG A 203 3.89 1.44 -20.69
N TYR A 204 2.99 1.19 -19.76
CA TYR A 204 3.14 0.14 -18.76
C TYR A 204 2.80 -1.19 -19.42
N GLU A 205 3.67 -2.17 -19.27
CA GLU A 205 3.50 -3.49 -19.90
C GLU A 205 2.68 -4.44 -19.02
N SER A 206 2.60 -4.19 -17.70
CA SER A 206 1.87 -5.03 -16.74
C SER A 206 0.98 -4.22 -15.80
N TYR A 207 -0.13 -4.83 -15.37
CA TYR A 207 -1.04 -4.26 -14.37
C TYR A 207 -0.38 -4.12 -12.98
N GLU A 208 0.59 -4.98 -12.67
CA GLU A 208 1.36 -4.90 -11.42
C GLU A 208 2.20 -3.62 -11.34
N GLU A 209 2.82 -3.19 -12.44
CA GLU A 209 3.60 -1.94 -12.46
C GLU A 209 2.68 -0.70 -12.30
N ILE A 210 1.47 -0.76 -12.87
CA ILE A 210 0.44 0.29 -12.71
C ILE A 210 -0.03 0.34 -11.25
N TRP A 211 -0.25 -0.82 -10.64
CA TRP A 211 -0.64 -0.97 -9.24
C TRP A 211 0.44 -0.47 -8.27
N ALA A 212 1.69 -0.91 -8.47
CA ALA A 212 2.84 -0.52 -7.64
C ALA A 212 3.10 1.00 -7.69
N ASN A 213 2.88 1.62 -8.85
CA ASN A 213 2.99 3.07 -9.03
C ASN A 213 1.75 3.86 -8.59
N LYS A 214 0.71 3.19 -8.07
CA LYS A 214 -0.56 3.77 -7.60
C LYS A 214 -1.24 4.64 -8.65
N ILE A 215 -1.25 4.17 -9.89
CA ILE A 215 -1.89 4.89 -10.99
C ILE A 215 -3.39 4.62 -10.93
N CYS A 216 -4.20 5.68 -10.91
CA CYS A 216 -5.65 5.59 -10.85
C CYS A 216 -6.25 6.12 -12.15
N LEU A 217 -7.42 5.59 -12.51
CA LEU A 217 -8.14 5.95 -13.72
C LEU A 217 -9.51 6.49 -13.35
N MET A 218 -9.91 7.58 -14.01
CA MET A 218 -11.29 8.04 -13.94
C MET A 218 -12.06 7.35 -15.06
N ILE A 219 -13.12 6.64 -14.69
CA ILE A 219 -13.97 5.91 -15.62
C ILE A 219 -15.41 6.36 -15.48
N MET A 220 -16.18 6.18 -16.55
CA MET A 220 -17.60 6.48 -16.54
C MET A 220 -18.36 5.25 -16.03
N CYS A 221 -19.07 5.43 -14.92
CA CYS A 221 -19.96 4.45 -14.33
C CYS A 221 -21.40 4.82 -14.64
N SER A 222 -22.28 3.85 -14.89
CA SER A 222 -23.72 4.12 -15.01
C SER A 222 -24.54 3.33 -14.01
N ASP A 223 -25.66 3.87 -13.53
CA ASP A 223 -26.48 3.15 -12.54
C ASP A 223 -27.09 1.86 -13.11
N LEU A 224 -27.29 1.80 -14.43
CA LEU A 224 -27.78 0.60 -15.10
C LEU A 224 -26.75 -0.55 -15.07
N SER A 225 -25.47 -0.19 -15.04
CA SER A 225 -24.35 -1.11 -15.02
C SER A 225 -23.76 -1.32 -13.61
N THR A 226 -23.90 -0.34 -12.70
CA THR A 226 -23.28 -0.24 -11.36
C THR A 226 -24.27 -0.13 -10.18
N GLY A 227 -25.56 0.08 -10.44
CA GLY A 227 -26.56 0.41 -9.41
C GLY A 227 -27.27 -0.79 -8.77
N HIS A 228 -27.20 -1.98 -9.37
CA HIS A 228 -27.82 -3.21 -8.85
C HIS A 228 -26.83 -4.27 -8.34
N ALA A 229 -25.53 -3.99 -8.44
CA ALA A 229 -24.47 -4.81 -7.87
C ALA A 229 -23.83 -4.01 -6.73
N LEU A 230 -23.84 -4.58 -5.53
CA LEU A 230 -22.94 -4.15 -4.46
C LEU A 230 -21.54 -3.98 -5.07
N VAL A 231 -20.82 -2.95 -4.65
CA VAL A 231 -19.50 -2.50 -5.15
C VAL A 231 -18.44 -3.63 -5.24
N GLU A 232 -18.70 -4.81 -4.70
CA GLU A 232 -17.86 -6.02 -4.77
C GLU A 232 -18.23 -7.02 -5.88
N THR A 233 -19.48 -7.07 -6.37
CA THR A 233 -19.90 -8.07 -7.38
C THR A 233 -19.81 -7.57 -8.82
N GLN A 234 -19.21 -6.40 -9.00
CA GLN A 234 -19.21 -5.68 -10.26
C GLN A 234 -17.90 -5.76 -11.04
N SER A 235 -16.94 -6.56 -10.55
CA SER A 235 -15.78 -6.90 -11.35
C SER A 235 -16.21 -7.85 -12.49
N ASN A 236 -16.91 -8.93 -12.17
CA ASN A 236 -17.27 -9.99 -13.13
C ASN A 236 -18.28 -9.66 -14.27
N ASN A 237 -18.90 -8.46 -14.31
CA ASN A 237 -19.98 -8.17 -15.29
C ASN A 237 -19.73 -6.90 -16.12
N PHE A 238 -18.55 -6.32 -16.03
CA PHE A 238 -18.13 -5.18 -16.85
C PHE A 238 -17.15 -5.69 -17.90
N ASP A 239 -17.70 -6.00 -19.09
CA ASP A 239 -17.04 -6.64 -20.23
C ASP A 239 -16.40 -8.00 -19.90
N ASP A 240 -16.90 -9.06 -20.55
CA ASP A 240 -16.20 -10.37 -20.64
C ASP A 240 -14.77 -10.24 -21.27
N ASP A 241 -14.35 -9.03 -21.66
CA ASP A 241 -13.02 -8.66 -22.16
C ASP A 241 -12.10 -8.00 -21.09
N MET A 242 -12.59 -7.71 -19.88
CA MET A 242 -11.71 -7.24 -18.80
C MET A 242 -10.95 -8.44 -18.23
N ASP A 243 -9.69 -8.54 -18.65
CA ASP A 243 -8.74 -9.57 -18.27
C ASP A 243 -8.78 -9.84 -16.75
N ASN A 244 -9.03 -11.08 -16.31
CA ASN A 244 -9.14 -11.48 -14.89
C ASN A 244 -8.00 -10.91 -14.01
N ASN A 245 -6.85 -10.62 -14.61
CA ASN A 245 -5.70 -9.98 -13.99
C ASN A 245 -6.00 -8.56 -13.46
N LEU A 246 -6.85 -7.77 -14.11
CA LEU A 246 -7.15 -6.41 -13.67
C LEU A 246 -7.92 -6.38 -12.34
N GLU A 247 -8.87 -7.29 -12.16
CA GLU A 247 -9.69 -7.38 -10.95
C GLU A 247 -8.87 -7.72 -9.70
N GLN A 248 -7.76 -8.44 -9.89
CA GLN A 248 -6.85 -8.78 -8.82
C GLN A 248 -6.15 -7.53 -8.24
N TYR A 249 -5.83 -6.55 -9.09
CA TYR A 249 -5.05 -5.37 -8.70
C TYR A 249 -5.89 -4.12 -8.48
N PHE A 250 -7.08 -4.00 -9.08
CA PHE A 250 -7.88 -2.78 -9.07
C PHE A 250 -9.30 -3.01 -8.56
N ARG A 251 -9.89 -1.96 -7.98
CA ARG A 251 -11.29 -1.92 -7.59
C ARG A 251 -11.88 -0.54 -7.88
N ILE A 252 -13.20 -0.47 -7.97
CA ILE A 252 -13.90 0.81 -8.08
C ILE A 252 -14.02 1.42 -6.69
N SER A 253 -13.56 2.66 -6.52
CA SER A 253 -13.66 3.41 -5.27
C SER A 253 -15.10 3.80 -4.96
N LYS A 254 -15.42 3.93 -3.67
CA LYS A 254 -16.70 4.50 -3.22
C LYS A 254 -16.83 5.99 -3.53
N ALA A 255 -15.71 6.70 -3.73
CA ALA A 255 -15.73 8.10 -4.14
C ALA A 255 -16.30 8.22 -5.56
N ARG A 256 -17.33 9.05 -5.71
CA ARG A 256 -17.96 9.34 -7.00
C ARG A 256 -18.12 10.83 -7.20
N ILE A 257 -17.96 11.28 -8.43
CA ILE A 257 -18.25 12.66 -8.83
C ILE A 257 -19.72 12.75 -9.24
N ARG A 258 -20.30 13.95 -9.08
CA ARG A 258 -21.68 14.33 -9.43
C ARG A 258 -22.25 13.50 -10.58
N SER A 259 -23.45 12.97 -10.34
CA SER A 259 -24.23 12.34 -11.38
C SER A 259 -24.71 13.35 -12.41
N SER A 260 -24.78 12.90 -13.65
CA SER A 260 -25.47 13.61 -14.71
C SER A 260 -26.34 12.64 -15.49
N ALA A 261 -27.44 13.15 -16.04
CA ALA A 261 -28.20 12.41 -17.02
C ALA A 261 -27.29 12.09 -18.21
N VAL A 262 -27.60 11.03 -18.93
CA VAL A 262 -27.01 10.73 -20.22
C VAL A 262 -27.95 11.25 -21.31
N MET A 263 -27.40 11.70 -22.45
CA MET A 263 -28.21 12.08 -23.61
C MET A 263 -27.65 11.50 -24.91
N TYR A 264 -28.54 11.26 -25.87
CA TYR A 264 -28.11 11.19 -27.27
C TYR A 264 -27.91 12.60 -27.80
N SER A 265 -26.71 12.88 -28.30
CA SER A 265 -26.44 14.04 -29.12
C SER A 265 -26.80 13.71 -30.56
N ILE A 266 -27.86 14.31 -31.06
CA ILE A 266 -28.38 14.09 -32.41
C ILE A 266 -27.85 15.21 -33.30
N MET A 267 -27.22 14.81 -34.40
CA MET A 267 -26.55 15.73 -35.30
C MET A 267 -27.53 16.65 -36.00
N ASN A 268 -27.15 17.93 -36.14
CA ASN A 268 -28.05 18.92 -36.71
C ASN A 268 -28.38 18.65 -38.20
N PHE A 269 -27.48 18.00 -38.93
CA PHE A 269 -27.70 17.64 -40.33
C PHE A 269 -28.52 16.36 -40.52
N SER A 270 -28.81 15.60 -39.45
CA SER A 270 -29.53 14.33 -39.58
C SER A 270 -31.03 14.57 -39.88
N PRO A 271 -31.57 14.02 -40.99
CA PRO A 271 -33.01 14.06 -41.26
C PRO A 271 -33.80 13.14 -40.33
N MET A 272 -33.14 12.20 -39.64
CA MET A 272 -33.76 11.27 -38.70
C MET A 272 -34.02 11.88 -37.33
N ARG A 273 -33.68 13.16 -37.12
CA ARG A 273 -33.74 13.82 -35.81
C ARG A 273 -35.08 13.66 -35.08
N THR A 274 -36.18 13.93 -35.77
CA THR A 274 -37.53 13.84 -35.18
C THR A 274 -37.91 12.41 -34.82
N LEU A 275 -37.49 11.43 -35.64
CA LEU A 275 -37.68 10.01 -35.36
C LEU A 275 -36.87 9.60 -34.13
N ILE A 276 -35.58 9.93 -34.07
CA ILE A 276 -34.70 9.55 -32.96
C ILE A 276 -35.25 10.11 -31.63
N HIS A 277 -35.70 11.37 -31.60
CA HIS A 277 -36.35 11.95 -30.43
C HIS A 277 -37.60 11.17 -30.01
N ARG A 278 -38.50 10.88 -30.95
CA ARG A 278 -39.75 10.17 -30.67
C ARG A 278 -39.52 8.74 -30.16
N TYR A 279 -38.56 8.02 -30.73
CA TYR A 279 -38.23 6.67 -30.27
C TYR A 279 -37.53 6.70 -28.92
N THR A 280 -36.59 7.62 -28.70
CA THR A 280 -35.91 7.77 -27.40
C THR A 280 -36.92 8.10 -26.29
N SER A 281 -37.85 9.04 -26.54
CA SER A 281 -38.89 9.38 -25.57
C SER A 281 -39.82 8.18 -25.31
N ALA A 282 -40.31 7.51 -26.36
CA ALA A 282 -41.19 6.35 -26.22
C ALA A 282 -40.52 5.18 -25.47
N TYR A 283 -39.23 4.94 -25.69
CA TYR A 283 -38.48 3.92 -24.94
C TYR A 283 -38.27 4.32 -23.48
N SER A 284 -38.03 5.60 -23.22
CA SER A 284 -37.88 6.12 -21.85
C SER A 284 -39.20 6.05 -21.08
N GLU A 285 -40.31 6.48 -21.67
CA GLU A 285 -41.67 6.42 -21.09
C GLU A 285 -42.15 4.98 -20.91
N GLY A 286 -41.86 4.10 -21.86
CA GLY A 286 -42.18 2.68 -21.78
C GLY A 286 -41.28 1.89 -20.82
N HIS A 287 -40.35 2.56 -20.13
CA HIS A 287 -39.32 1.95 -19.29
C HIS A 287 -38.52 0.84 -19.99
N LEU A 288 -38.44 0.79 -21.31
CA LEU A 288 -37.88 -0.36 -22.06
C LEU A 288 -36.35 -0.52 -21.92
N HIS A 289 -35.69 0.39 -21.21
CA HIS A 289 -34.25 0.37 -20.94
C HIS A 289 -33.77 -0.80 -20.07
N HIS A 290 -34.65 -1.40 -19.25
CA HIS A 290 -34.31 -2.59 -18.44
C HIS A 290 -34.46 -3.92 -19.20
N LEU A 291 -35.21 -3.92 -20.31
CA LEU A 291 -35.56 -5.14 -21.04
C LEU A 291 -34.34 -5.91 -21.58
N PRO A 292 -33.31 -5.26 -22.16
CA PRO A 292 -32.11 -5.95 -22.62
C PRO A 292 -31.34 -6.60 -21.45
N LEU A 293 -31.28 -5.93 -20.29
CA LEU A 293 -30.60 -6.46 -19.11
C LEU A 293 -31.31 -7.67 -18.50
N VAL A 294 -32.64 -7.65 -18.46
CA VAL A 294 -33.42 -8.80 -18.00
C VAL A 294 -33.25 -9.99 -18.96
N LYS A 295 -33.20 -9.73 -20.28
CA LYS A 295 -32.91 -10.76 -21.28
C LYS A 295 -31.49 -11.33 -21.13
N ALA A 296 -30.48 -10.49 -20.88
CA ALA A 296 -29.09 -10.90 -20.71
C ALA A 296 -28.85 -11.66 -19.39
N LYS A 297 -29.41 -11.19 -18.27
CA LYS A 297 -29.25 -11.82 -16.94
C LYS A 297 -29.85 -13.23 -16.86
N LYS A 298 -30.84 -13.54 -17.70
CA LYS A 298 -31.42 -14.89 -17.83
C LYS A 298 -30.39 -15.93 -18.33
N HIS A 299 -29.27 -15.51 -18.92
CA HIS A 299 -28.19 -16.38 -19.36
C HIS A 299 -27.03 -16.53 -18.36
N SER A 300 -26.93 -15.69 -17.32
CA SER A 300 -25.78 -15.63 -16.38
C SER A 300 -26.15 -15.96 -14.92
N SER A 301 -27.16 -16.81 -14.69
CA SER A 301 -27.63 -17.16 -13.33
C SER A 301 -26.74 -18.17 -12.59
N GLY A 302 -25.44 -18.23 -12.88
CA GLY A 302 -24.55 -19.31 -12.45
C GLY A 302 -23.43 -18.92 -11.47
N GLN A 303 -23.29 -17.66 -11.06
CA GLN A 303 -22.19 -17.29 -10.16
C GLN A 303 -22.63 -17.23 -8.68
N PRO A 304 -21.98 -18.01 -7.79
CA PRO A 304 -22.27 -18.01 -6.37
C PRO A 304 -21.79 -16.69 -5.74
N ASN A 305 -22.56 -16.19 -4.77
CA ASN A 305 -22.23 -15.03 -3.96
C ASN A 305 -20.86 -15.20 -3.30
N VAL A 306 -19.85 -14.48 -3.83
CA VAL A 306 -18.50 -14.37 -3.26
C VAL A 306 -18.55 -13.37 -2.10
N HIS A 307 -19.27 -13.72 -1.04
CA HIS A 307 -18.86 -13.27 0.29
C HIS A 307 -17.82 -14.28 0.75
N GLU A 308 -16.60 -14.14 0.21
CA GLU A 308 -15.45 -14.88 0.72
C GLU A 308 -15.17 -14.37 2.14
N SER A 309 -15.79 -15.10 3.06
CA SER A 309 -15.36 -15.34 4.42
C SER A 309 -13.90 -14.95 4.64
N ILE A 310 -13.69 -14.02 5.57
CA ILE A 310 -12.46 -13.72 6.31
C ILE A 310 -11.43 -14.83 6.10
N VAL A 311 -10.59 -14.67 5.07
CA VAL A 311 -9.55 -15.63 4.76
C VAL A 311 -8.48 -15.42 5.82
N VAL A 312 -8.42 -16.35 6.77
CA VAL A 312 -7.31 -16.43 7.72
C VAL A 312 -6.07 -16.78 6.89
N VAL A 313 -5.30 -15.77 6.52
CA VAL A 313 -4.05 -15.95 5.80
C VAL A 313 -3.08 -16.64 6.76
N THR A 314 -2.72 -17.88 6.44
CA THR A 314 -1.73 -18.65 7.20
C THR A 314 -0.36 -18.00 7.05
N MET A 315 0.33 -17.80 8.18
CA MET A 315 1.64 -17.17 8.25
C MET A 315 2.62 -17.91 7.34
N ARG A 316 3.19 -17.23 6.33
CA ARG A 316 4.07 -17.87 5.35
C ARG A 316 5.50 -17.98 5.90
N PRO A 317 6.29 -18.98 5.45
CA PRO A 317 7.70 -19.06 5.83
C PRO A 317 8.52 -17.83 5.38
N GLU A 318 8.07 -17.15 4.33
CA GLU A 318 8.61 -15.87 3.84
C GLU A 318 8.50 -14.77 4.90
N ASP A 319 7.41 -14.73 5.68
CA ASP A 319 7.20 -13.75 6.74
C ASP A 319 8.16 -13.96 7.93
N LEU A 320 8.61 -15.20 8.13
CA LEU A 320 9.56 -15.57 9.20
C LEU A 320 11.01 -15.24 8.83
N LEU A 321 11.30 -14.98 7.55
CA LEU A 321 12.64 -14.69 7.05
C LEU A 321 13.23 -13.42 7.69
N ILE A 322 12.38 -12.45 8.04
CA ILE A 322 12.78 -11.22 8.73
C ILE A 322 13.40 -11.49 10.11
N VAL A 323 12.91 -12.47 10.85
CA VAL A 323 13.48 -12.84 12.16
C VAL A 323 14.92 -13.33 11.96
N TRP A 324 15.15 -14.11 10.91
CA TRP A 324 16.49 -14.57 10.53
C TRP A 324 17.39 -13.42 10.08
N ILE A 325 16.86 -12.43 9.34
CA ILE A 325 17.62 -11.23 8.97
C ILE A 325 18.07 -10.47 10.22
N ILE A 326 17.16 -10.21 11.17
CA ILE A 326 17.49 -9.50 12.42
C ILE A 326 18.55 -10.28 13.21
N PHE A 327 18.43 -11.60 13.28
CA PHE A 327 19.41 -12.47 13.92
C PHE A 327 20.79 -12.36 13.27
N VAL A 328 20.86 -12.43 11.93
CA VAL A 328 22.12 -12.30 11.18
C VAL A 328 22.74 -10.92 11.36
N ILE A 329 21.94 -9.85 11.35
CA ILE A 329 22.41 -8.48 11.65
C ILE A 329 22.99 -8.42 13.07
N GLY A 330 22.31 -9.02 14.05
CA GLY A 330 22.79 -9.10 15.44
C GLY A 330 24.12 -9.85 15.57
N CYS A 331 24.26 -11.00 14.91
CA CYS A 331 25.52 -11.75 14.85
C CYS A 331 26.63 -10.98 14.13
N GLY A 332 26.29 -10.27 13.05
CA GLY A 332 27.24 -9.42 12.34
C GLY A 332 27.75 -8.27 13.21
N ALA A 333 26.84 -7.57 13.87
CA ALA A 333 27.18 -6.46 14.77
C ALA A 333 28.05 -6.94 15.96
N SER A 334 27.71 -8.08 16.58
CA SER A 334 28.51 -8.63 17.67
C SER A 334 29.91 -9.05 17.20
N GLY A 335 30.03 -9.65 16.01
CA GLY A 335 31.30 -9.98 15.39
C GLY A 335 32.18 -8.76 15.11
N VAL A 336 31.59 -7.68 14.59
CA VAL A 336 32.31 -6.41 14.35
C VAL A 336 32.81 -5.78 15.64
N VAL A 337 31.97 -5.73 16.68
CA VAL A 337 32.36 -5.21 18.00
C VAL A 337 33.48 -6.06 18.61
N PHE A 338 33.37 -7.38 18.53
CA PHE A 338 34.41 -8.28 19.01
C PHE A 338 35.75 -8.07 18.29
N LEU A 339 35.74 -7.92 16.95
CA LEU A 339 36.95 -7.62 16.18
C LEU A 339 37.53 -6.25 16.54
N LEU A 340 36.69 -5.24 16.78
CA LEU A 340 37.12 -3.93 17.26
C LEU A 340 37.80 -4.02 18.62
N GLU A 341 37.17 -4.67 19.60
CA GLU A 341 37.76 -4.88 20.93
C GLU A 341 39.07 -5.67 20.86
N LEU A 342 39.10 -6.73 20.04
CA LEU A 342 40.30 -7.52 19.81
C LEU A 342 41.42 -6.64 19.23
N SER A 343 41.12 -5.85 18.20
CA SER A 343 42.09 -4.96 17.57
C SER A 343 42.63 -3.91 18.55
N LEU A 344 41.75 -3.28 19.33
CA LEU A 344 42.11 -2.28 20.35
C LEU A 344 42.92 -2.88 21.51
N ALA A 345 42.69 -4.16 21.85
CA ALA A 345 43.46 -4.86 22.88
C ALA A 345 44.82 -5.40 22.36
N TRP A 346 44.89 -5.83 21.09
CA TRP A 346 46.09 -6.38 20.48
C TRP A 346 47.09 -5.32 20.05
N VAL A 347 46.64 -4.22 19.43
CA VAL A 347 47.49 -3.12 18.96
C VAL A 347 48.46 -2.60 20.03
N PRO A 348 48.05 -2.25 21.26
CA PRO A 348 48.96 -1.75 22.29
C PRO A 348 49.92 -2.83 22.82
N LYS A 349 49.50 -4.11 22.85
CA LYS A 349 50.40 -5.22 23.23
C LYS A 349 51.50 -5.43 22.19
N VAL A 350 51.13 -5.46 20.91
CA VAL A 350 52.08 -5.60 19.80
C VAL A 350 53.04 -4.41 19.73
N LEU A 351 52.53 -3.18 19.87
CA LEU A 351 53.35 -1.97 19.94
C LEU A 351 54.34 -2.01 21.12
N ARG A 352 53.94 -2.51 22.30
CA ARG A 352 54.87 -2.71 23.42
C ARG A 352 55.97 -3.71 23.09
N THR A 353 55.64 -4.86 22.50
CA THR A 353 56.66 -5.86 22.10
C THR A 353 57.62 -5.32 21.04
N ILE A 354 57.12 -4.58 20.04
CA ILE A 354 57.99 -3.97 19.01
C ILE A 354 58.90 -2.91 19.64
N ARG A 355 58.38 -2.08 20.55
CA ARG A 355 59.16 -1.05 21.25
C ARG A 355 60.24 -1.67 22.17
N LEU A 356 59.92 -2.76 22.86
CA LEU A 356 60.87 -3.51 23.67
C LEU A 356 61.97 -4.16 22.81
N ASN A 357 61.60 -4.74 21.66
CA ASN A 357 62.57 -5.38 20.76
C ASN A 357 63.49 -4.35 20.08
N ALA A 358 62.97 -3.17 19.73
CA ALA A 358 63.75 -2.06 19.21
C ALA A 358 64.74 -1.50 20.25
N SER A 359 64.31 -1.38 21.51
CA SER A 359 65.18 -0.97 22.64
C SER A 359 66.33 -1.96 22.86
N ASN A 360 66.04 -3.27 22.85
CA ASN A 360 67.04 -4.33 23.02
C ASN A 360 68.06 -4.35 21.88
N LYS A 361 67.63 -4.15 20.63
CA LYS A 361 68.55 -3.99 19.48
C LYS A 361 69.45 -2.77 19.63
N LEU A 362 68.91 -1.64 20.09
CA LEU A 362 69.71 -0.42 20.31
C LEU A 362 70.77 -0.61 21.42
N GLN A 363 70.44 -1.34 22.48
CA GLN A 363 71.41 -1.70 23.54
C GLN A 363 72.51 -2.64 23.05
N MET A 364 72.19 -3.62 22.21
CA MET A 364 73.21 -4.50 21.60
C MET A 364 74.17 -3.73 20.68
N VAL A 365 73.66 -2.79 19.88
CA VAL A 365 74.49 -1.93 19.03
C VAL A 365 75.38 -1.02 19.88
N LYS A 366 74.86 -0.43 20.97
CA LYS A 366 75.67 0.36 21.92
C LYS A 366 76.77 -0.47 22.60
N ARG A 367 76.50 -1.72 23.00
CA ARG A 367 77.51 -2.63 23.57
C ARG A 367 78.58 -3.01 22.55
N SER A 368 78.20 -3.25 21.28
CA SER A 368 79.14 -3.52 20.19
C SER A 368 80.05 -2.32 19.90
N PHE A 369 79.51 -1.09 19.90
CA PHE A 369 80.30 0.13 19.74
C PHE A 369 81.23 0.42 20.93
N LYS A 370 80.82 0.12 22.16
CA LYS A 370 81.66 0.29 23.36
C LYS A 370 82.83 -0.70 23.37
N LYS A 371 82.65 -1.91 22.82
CA LYS A 371 83.72 -2.91 22.63
C LYS A 371 84.74 -2.48 21.56
N LYS A 372 84.31 -1.75 20.53
CA LYS A 372 85.20 -1.23 19.46
C LYS A 372 86.01 0.01 19.85
N LYS A 373 85.60 0.79 20.87
CA LYS A 373 86.35 1.97 21.35
C LYS A 373 87.35 1.67 22.49
N GLY A 374 87.48 0.41 22.91
CA GLY A 374 88.42 -0.02 23.97
C GLY A 374 89.84 -0.36 23.50
N TRP A 375 90.19 -0.10 22.24
CA TRP A 375 91.52 -0.33 21.69
C TRP A 375 92.01 0.93 20.97
N LYS A 376 92.78 1.76 21.69
CA LYS A 376 93.91 2.54 21.19
C LYS A 376 94.86 2.78 22.38
N VAL A 377 95.88 1.93 22.45
CA VAL A 377 97.23 2.30 22.90
C VAL A 377 97.93 2.90 21.70
#